data_AF-S4YT43-F1
#
_entry.id   AF-S4YT43-F1
#
_cell.length_a   1.000
_cell.length_b   1.000
_cell.length_c   1.000
_cell.angle_alpha   90.00
_cell.angle_beta   90.00
_cell.angle_gamma   90.00
#
_symmetry.space_group_name_H-M   'P 1'
#
loop_
_entity.id
_entity.type
_entity.pdbx_description
1 polymer ?
#
loop_
_entity_poly.entity_id
_entity_poly.type
_entity_poly.pdbx_seq_one_letter_code
_entity_poly.pdbx_strand_id
1 'polypeptide(L)' 'MDEPSIPSQHRTDLGADWVRQNGELVIGGDWLIDAGITEAEQLEIATAPGVIRLRRREVGGFRA' A
#
# COMPACT_ATOMS: atom_id res chain seq x y z
N MET A 1 -40.34 -8.66 1.31
CA MET A 1 -39.23 -9.43 1.92
C MET A 1 -38.05 -9.12 1.04
N ASP A 2 -37.43 -8.00 1.35
CA ASP A 2 -36.40 -7.38 0.54
C ASP A 2 -35.07 -7.90 1.09
N GLU A 3 -34.32 -8.63 0.25
CA GLU A 3 -32.97 -9.06 0.60
C GLU A 3 -32.11 -7.83 0.91
N PRO A 4 -31.30 -7.84 1.99
CA PRO A 4 -30.33 -6.78 2.20
C PRO A 4 -29.28 -6.87 1.08
N SER A 5 -29.28 -5.87 0.21
CA SER A 5 -28.19 -5.66 -0.75
C SER A 5 -26.89 -5.54 0.06
N ILE A 6 -26.02 -6.55 -0.06
CA ILE A 6 -24.67 -6.48 0.51
C ILE A 6 -24.02 -5.24 -0.10
N PRO A 7 -23.65 -4.22 0.68
CA PRO A 7 -22.91 -3.10 0.11
C PRO A 7 -21.64 -3.71 -0.47
N SER A 8 -21.46 -3.53 -1.77
CA SER A 8 -20.19 -3.80 -2.43
C SER A 8 -19.11 -3.21 -1.53
N GLN A 9 -18.15 -4.03 -1.11
CA GLN A 9 -17.04 -3.60 -0.26
C GLN A 9 -16.08 -2.71 -1.06
N HIS A 10 -16.61 -1.68 -1.72
CA HIS A 10 -15.85 -0.55 -2.23
C HIS A 10 -15.49 0.30 -1.02
N ARG A 11 -14.59 -0.24 -0.20
CA ARG A 11 -13.83 0.49 0.80
C ARG A 11 -12.92 1.43 0.05
N THR A 12 -13.42 2.60 -0.29
CA THR A 12 -12.65 3.67 -0.93
C THR A 12 -11.47 4.13 -0.05
N ASP A 13 -11.47 3.77 1.25
CA ASP A 13 -10.38 3.93 2.22
C ASP A 13 -9.25 2.88 2.06
N LEU A 14 -9.54 1.74 1.45
CA LEU A 14 -8.56 0.74 1.02
C LEU A 14 -8.36 0.96 -0.48
N GLY A 15 -7.47 1.88 -0.84
CA GLY A 15 -7.32 2.29 -2.24
C GLY A 15 -7.06 1.13 -3.19
N ALA A 16 -7.30 1.40 -4.47
CA ALA A 16 -7.42 0.38 -5.50
C ALA A 16 -6.10 -0.38 -5.71
N ASP A 17 -5.98 -1.54 -5.07
CA ASP A 17 -4.94 -2.51 -5.38
C ASP A 17 -5.27 -3.17 -6.73
N TRP A 18 -4.41 -2.98 -7.73
CA TRP A 18 -4.60 -3.56 -9.06
C TRP A 18 -3.32 -4.28 -9.52
N VAL A 19 -3.44 -5.55 -9.94
CA VAL A 19 -2.38 -6.27 -10.67
C VAL A 19 -2.61 -6.16 -12.17
N ARG A 20 -1.71 -5.46 -12.87
CA ARG A 20 -1.77 -5.30 -14.32
C ARG A 20 -1.35 -6.60 -15.02
N GLN A 21 -1.73 -6.74 -16.29
CA GLN A 21 -1.41 -7.92 -17.10
C GLN A 21 0.11 -8.15 -17.29
N ASN A 22 0.92 -7.09 -17.16
CA ASN A 22 2.37 -7.17 -17.20
C ASN A 22 3.01 -7.58 -15.85
N GLY A 23 2.20 -7.89 -14.83
CA GLY A 23 2.66 -8.25 -13.50
C GLY A 23 2.97 -7.07 -12.58
N GLU A 24 2.68 -5.83 -13.00
CA GLU A 24 2.83 -4.65 -12.14
C GLU A 24 1.70 -4.62 -11.08
N LEU A 25 2.08 -4.49 -9.81
CA LEU A 25 1.15 -4.22 -8.71
C LEU A 25 1.12 -2.72 -8.44
N VAL A 26 -0.06 -2.12 -8.60
CA VAL A 26 -0.36 -0.76 -8.17
C VAL A 26 -1.09 -0.86 -6.84
N ILE A 27 -0.54 -0.26 -5.79
CA ILE A 27 -1.20 -0.09 -4.48
C ILE A 27 -1.57 1.38 -4.31
N GLY A 28 -2.80 1.63 -3.89
CA GLY A 28 -3.31 2.98 -3.68
C GLY A 28 -4.01 3.09 -2.34
N GLY A 29 -4.17 4.31 -1.84
CA GLY A 29 -4.97 4.57 -0.64
C GLY A 29 -4.35 5.65 0.23
N ASP A 30 -5.21 6.40 0.91
CA ASP A 30 -4.81 7.53 1.76
C ASP A 30 -3.89 7.07 2.90
N TRP A 31 -4.03 5.81 3.35
CA TRP A 31 -3.16 5.22 4.37
C TRP A 31 -1.67 5.19 3.96
N LEU A 32 -1.35 5.17 2.67
CA LEU A 32 0.05 5.26 2.19
C LEU A 32 0.63 6.67 2.39
N ILE A 33 -0.22 7.69 2.30
CA ILE A 33 0.13 9.09 2.58
C ILE A 33 0.27 9.26 4.09
N ASP A 34 -0.70 8.79 4.88
CA ASP A 34 -0.67 8.86 6.34
C ASP A 34 0.55 8.12 6.93
N ALA A 35 0.97 7.02 6.30
CA ALA A 35 2.17 6.29 6.65
C ALA A 35 3.48 6.95 6.16
N GLY A 36 3.40 8.02 5.35
CA GLY A 36 4.52 8.74 4.77
C GLY A 36 5.30 7.93 3.72
N ILE A 37 4.68 6.90 3.13
CA ILE A 37 5.31 6.00 2.16
C ILE A 37 5.52 6.71 0.82
N THR A 38 4.53 7.46 0.36
CA THR A 38 4.59 8.22 -0.91
C THR A 38 5.54 9.41 -0.86
N GLU A 39 5.90 9.88 0.33
CA GLU A 39 6.79 11.02 0.57
C GLU A 39 8.22 10.60 0.94
N ALA A 40 8.49 9.31 1.07
CA ALA A 40 9.81 8.83 1.47
C ALA A 40 10.84 9.02 0.34
N GLU A 41 11.95 9.71 0.63
CA GLU A 41 13.07 9.86 -0.33
C GLU A 41 13.66 8.51 -0.73
N GLN A 42 13.69 7.56 0.21
CA GLN A 42 14.12 6.19 -0.02
C GLN A 42 13.12 5.22 0.62
N LEU A 43 12.71 4.24 -0.16
CA LEU A 43 11.83 3.15 0.26
C LEU A 43 12.56 1.82 0.16
N GLU A 44 12.60 1.08 1.26
CA GLU A 44 13.03 -0.31 1.28
C GLU A 44 11.84 -1.20 0.95
N ILE A 45 12.05 -2.11 -0.01
CA ILE A 45 11.06 -3.08 -0.46
C ILE A 45 11.63 -4.48 -0.22
N ALA A 46 10.91 -5.29 0.54
CA ALA A 46 11.25 -6.69 0.78
C ALA A 46 10.07 -7.59 0.45
N THR A 47 10.36 -8.79 -0.07
CA THR A 47 9.35 -9.81 -0.36
C THR A 47 9.53 -11.02 0.53
N ALA A 48 8.41 -11.62 0.91
CA ALA A 48 8.32 -12.91 1.56
C ALA A 48 7.13 -13.69 0.94
N PRO A 49 6.99 -15.00 1.17
CA PRO A 49 5.84 -15.76 0.68
C PRO A 49 4.52 -15.09 1.09
N GLY A 50 3.77 -14.58 0.11
CA GLY A 50 2.49 -13.90 0.32
C GLY A 50 2.55 -12.47 0.87
N VAL A 51 3.74 -11.87 1.02
CA VAL A 51 3.89 -10.54 1.65
C VAL A 51 4.88 -9.65 0.90
N ILE A 52 4.48 -8.40 0.66
CA ILE A 52 5.38 -7.30 0.29
C ILE A 52 5.47 -6.36 1.50
N ARG A 53 6.69 -6.12 1.97
CA ARG A 53 6.99 -5.22 3.09
C ARG A 53 7.57 -3.93 2.52
N LEU A 54 6.91 -2.82 2.83
CA LEU A 54 7.36 -1.47 2.49
C LEU A 54 7.81 -0.77 3.76
N ARG A 55 9.03 -0.22 3.76
CA ARG A 55 9.57 0.51 4.89
C ARG A 55 10.26 1.78 4.42
N ARG A 56 9.93 2.90 5.05
CA ARG A 56 10.66 4.16 4.85
C ARG A 56 12.10 3.97 5.33
N ARG A 57 13.07 4.26 4.47
CA ARG A 57 14.47 4.27 4.86
C ARG A 57 14.80 5.64 5.42
N GLU A 58 15.19 5.69 6.69
CA GLU A 58 15.70 6.91 7.30
C GLU A 58 17.05 7.24 6.68
N VAL A 59 17.12 8.32 5.91
CA VAL A 59 18.38 8.86 5.41
C VAL A 59 18.99 9.72 6.52
N GLY A 60 19.77 9.08 7.41
CA GLY A 60 20.71 9.81 8.28
C GLY A 60 20.67 9.44 9.75
N GLY A 61 21.74 8.77 10.20
CA GLY A 61 22.05 8.57 11.61
C GLY A 61 23.46 8.02 11.86
N PHE A 62 24.37 8.05 10.90
CA PHE A 62 25.79 7.85 11.22
C PHE A 62 26.30 9.14 11.87
N ARG A 63 26.19 9.21 13.19
CA ARG A 63 27.06 10.04 14.01
C ARG A 63 28.34 9.23 14.24
N ALA A 64 29.40 9.60 13.52
CA ALA A 64 30.76 9.24 13.88
C ALA A 64 31.21 10.06 15.10
#